data_AF-A0AA46WD59-F1
#
_entry.id   AF-A0AA46WD59-F1
#
_cell.length_a   1.000
_cell.length_b   1.000
_cell.length_c   1.000
_cell.angle_alpha   90.00
_cell.angle_beta   90.00
_cell.angle_gamma   90.00
#
_symmetry.space_group_name_H-M   'P 1'
#
loop_
_entity.id
_entity.type
_entity.pdbx_description
1 polymer ?
#
loop_
_entity_poly.entity_id
_entity_poly.type
_entity_poly.pdbx_seq_one_letter_code
_entity_poly.pdbx_strand_id
1 'polypeptide(L)' 'MLCCIVSKSNDVYNKVLAFNNFSTQVVVLITAISIILNNFFLIDIALLYASVSFISTIALMRLMLF' A
#
# COMPACT_ATOMS: atom_id res chain seq x y z
N MET A 1 6.05 12.02 3.67
CA MET A 1 5.41 13.33 3.97
C MET A 1 3.90 13.23 4.21
N LEU A 2 3.15 12.37 3.50
CA LEU A 2 1.70 12.19 3.73
C LEU A 2 1.31 11.52 5.07
N CYS A 3 2.09 10.56 5.58
CA CYS A 3 1.70 9.79 6.78
C CYS A 3 1.51 10.67 8.03
N CYS A 4 2.32 11.72 8.21
CA CYS A 4 2.20 12.64 9.35
C CYS A 4 0.95 13.52 9.28
N ILE A 5 0.45 13.83 8.08
CA ILE A 5 -0.77 14.63 7.87
C ILE A 5 -2.00 13.78 8.19
N VAL A 6 -1.97 12.50 7.83
CA VAL A 6 -3.08 11.57 8.07
C VAL A 6 -3.25 11.20 9.54
N SER A 7 -2.17 11.07 10.31
CA SER A 7 -2.28 10.83 11.77
C SER A 7 -2.98 11.97 12.52
N LYS A 8 -3.11 13.15 11.91
CA LYS A 8 -3.74 14.35 12.48
C LYS A 8 -5.25 14.44 12.16
N SER A 9 -5.72 13.72 11.14
CA SER A 9 -7.10 13.82 10.66
C SER A 9 -7.99 12.72 11.25
N ASN A 10 -9.15 13.10 11.78
CA ASN A 10 -10.12 12.19 12.41
C ASN A 10 -10.93 11.39 11.37
N ASP A 11 -10.87 11.79 10.10
CA ASP A 11 -11.60 11.15 9.00
C ASP A 11 -10.97 9.82 8.58
N VAL A 12 -11.78 8.77 8.62
CA VAL A 12 -11.37 7.42 8.25
C VAL A 12 -11.03 7.35 6.75
N TYR A 13 -11.70 8.16 5.92
CA TYR A 13 -11.39 8.29 4.49
C TYR A 13 -9.93 8.74 4.24
N ASN A 14 -9.48 9.77 4.97
CA ASN A 14 -8.11 10.28 4.84
C ASN A 14 -7.08 9.22 5.25
N LYS A 15 -7.41 8.36 6.22
CA LYS A 15 -6.57 7.22 6.61
C LYS A 15 -6.45 6.17 5.51
N VAL A 16 -7.56 5.81 4.87
CA VAL A 16 -7.56 4.84 3.75
C VAL A 16 -6.79 5.40 2.55
N LEU A 17 -6.96 6.69 2.25
CA LEU A 17 -6.23 7.36 1.17
C LEU A 17 -4.70 7.34 1.39
N ALA A 18 -4.24 7.61 2.62
CA ALA A 18 -2.82 7.49 2.92
C ALA A 18 -2.30 6.06 2.89
N PHE A 19 -3.09 5.08 3.35
CA PHE A 19 -2.69 3.67 3.27
C PHE A 19 -2.47 3.25 1.82
N ASN A 20 -3.39 3.63 0.92
CA ASN A 20 -3.25 3.38 -0.51
C ASN A 20 -1.95 3.98 -1.09
N ASN A 21 -1.67 5.24 -0.77
CA ASN A 21 -0.45 5.92 -1.22
C ASN A 21 0.83 5.36 -0.59
N PHE A 22 0.76 4.83 0.63
CA PHE A 22 1.90 4.20 1.28
C PHE A 22 2.22 2.84 0.64
N SER A 23 1.19 2.05 0.34
CA SER A 23 1.39 0.72 -0.23
C SER A 23 2.09 0.74 -1.58
N THR A 24 1.84 1.75 -2.44
CA THR A 24 2.52 1.84 -3.74
C THR A 24 4.01 2.10 -3.57
N GLN A 25 4.41 2.90 -2.57
CA GLN A 25 5.82 3.12 -2.23
C GLN A 25 6.48 1.83 -1.72
N VAL A 26 5.77 1.03 -0.94
CA VAL A 26 6.26 -0.27 -0.45
C VAL A 26 6.49 -1.25 -1.60
N VAL A 27 5.57 -1.35 -2.57
CA VAL A 27 5.74 -2.22 -3.75
C VAL A 27 6.98 -1.83 -4.57
N VAL A 28 7.18 -0.53 -4.79
CA VAL A 28 8.38 -0.01 -5.47
C VAL A 28 9.64 -0.33 -4.67
N LEU A 29 9.60 -0.19 -3.35
CA LEU A 29 10.71 -0.51 -2.47
C LEU A 29 11.08 -2.00 -2.55
N ILE A 30 10.11 -2.92 -2.47
CA ILE A 30 10.35 -4.37 -2.59
C ILE A 30 10.96 -4.69 -3.94
N THR A 31 10.45 -4.07 -5.01
CA THR A 31 10.97 -4.23 -6.37
C THR A 31 12.42 -3.74 -6.50
N ALA A 32 12.72 -2.56 -5.94
CA ALA A 32 14.08 -2.02 -5.95
C ALA A 32 15.05 -2.93 -5.17
N ILE A 33 14.63 -3.46 -4.02
CA ILE A 33 15.40 -4.41 -3.22
C ILE A 33 15.64 -5.71 -3.98
N SER A 34 14.62 -6.24 -4.69
CA SER A 34 14.75 -7.43 -5.55
C SER A 34 15.85 -7.28 -6.59
N ILE A 35 15.92 -6.12 -7.23
CA ILE A 35 16.93 -5.80 -8.25
C ILE A 35 18.33 -5.72 -7.61
N ILE A 36 18.46 -5.08 -6.45
CA ILE A 36 19.74 -4.97 -5.73
C ILE A 36 20.27 -6.34 -5.30
N LEU A 37 19.39 -7.24 -4.82
CA LEU A 37 19.77 -8.59 -4.42
C LEU A 37 19.94 -9.57 -5.60
N ASN A 38 19.65 -9.13 -6.83
CA ASN A 38 19.65 -9.97 -8.03
C ASN A 38 18.78 -11.24 -7.85
N ASN A 39 17.68 -11.11 -7.09
CA ASN A 39 16.80 -12.22 -6.74
C ASN A 39 15.38 -11.89 -7.20
N PHE A 40 14.98 -12.54 -8.29
CA PHE A 40 13.66 -12.38 -8.89
C PHE A 40 12.51 -12.91 -8.03
N PHE A 41 12.77 -13.77 -7.03
CA PHE A 41 11.71 -14.27 -6.15
C PHE A 41 10.99 -13.14 -5.38
N LEU A 42 11.71 -12.05 -5.08
CA LEU A 42 11.11 -10.87 -4.44
C LEU A 42 10.16 -10.09 -5.36
N ILE A 43 10.30 -10.23 -6.69
CA ILE A 43 9.37 -9.62 -7.66
C ILE A 43 7.99 -10.26 -7.58
N ASP A 44 7.93 -11.58 -7.41
CA ASP A 44 6.68 -12.33 -7.30
C ASP A 44 5.94 -11.92 -6.01
N ILE A 45 6.70 -11.74 -4.93
CA ILE A 45 6.18 -11.21 -3.66
C ILE A 45 5.68 -9.77 -3.82
N ALA A 46 6.40 -8.93 -4.58
CA ALA A 46 5.96 -7.56 -4.84
C ALA A 46 4.62 -7.52 -5.58
N LEU A 47 4.43 -8.41 -6.56
CA LEU A 47 3.17 -8.53 -7.31
C LEU A 47 2.02 -9.01 -6.43
N LEU A 48 2.27 -9.99 -5.57
CA LEU A 48 1.29 -10.45 -4.57
C LEU A 48 0.91 -9.33 -3.61
N TYR A 49 1.90 -8.59 -3.09
CA TYR A 49 1.66 -7.48 -2.17
C TYR A 49 0.83 -6.36 -2.83
N ALA A 50 1.11 -6.04 -4.10
CA ALA A 50 0.33 -5.08 -4.87
C ALA A 50 -1.13 -5.50 -5.00
N SER A 51 -1.38 -6.78 -5.31
CA SER A 51 -2.72 -7.33 -5.47
C SER A 51 -3.51 -7.32 -4.16
N VAL A 52 -2.88 -7.75 -3.05
CA VAL A 52 -3.51 -7.77 -1.72
C VAL A 52 -3.87 -6.37 -1.26
N SER A 53 -2.98 -5.40 -1.46
CA SER A 53 -3.23 -4.04 -1.02
C SER A 53 -4.38 -3.37 -1.79
N PHE A 54 -4.48 -3.64 -3.10
CA PHE A 54 -5.59 -3.18 -3.93
C PHE A 54 -6.94 -3.77 -3.48
N ILE A 55 -6.97 -5.08 -3.18
CA ILE A 55 -8.18 -5.73 -2.66
C ILE A 55 -8.54 -5.17 -1.28
N SER A 56 -7.55 -4.90 -0.43
CA SER A 56 -7.74 -4.32 0.90
C SER A 56 -8.37 -2.93 0.84
N THR A 57 -7.93 -2.05 -0.06
CA THR A 57 -8.54 -0.72 -0.21
C THR A 57 -9.96 -0.79 -0.74
N ILE A 58 -10.26 -1.67 -1.70
CA ILE A 58 -11.64 -1.90 -2.15
C ILE A 58 -12.52 -2.43 -1.00
N ALA A 59 -12.00 -3.38 -0.21
CA ALA A 59 -12.73 -3.94 0.92
C ALA A 59 -13.03 -2.86 1.99
N LEU A 60 -12.07 -1.99 2.29
CA LEU A 60 -12.25 -0.88 3.23
C LEU A 60 -13.26 0.15 2.72
N MET A 61 -13.20 0.51 1.42
CA MET A 61 -14.19 1.42 0.83
C MET A 61 -15.60 0.82 0.89
N ARG A 62 -15.75 -0.48 0.59
CA ARG A 62 -17.04 -1.18 0.72
C ARG A 62 -17.56 -1.20 2.16
N LEU A 63 -16.67 -1.34 3.14
CA LEU A 63 -17.04 -1.34 4.56
C LEU A 63 -17.49 0.04 5.04
N MET A 64 -16.90 1.12 4.52
CA MET A 64 -17.29 2.50 4.86
C MET A 64 -18.61 2.95 4.23
N LEU A 65 -19.00 2.32 3.13
CA LEU A 65 -20.24 2.62 2.41
C LEU A 65 -21.46 1.97 3.09
N PHE A 66 -21.23 1.05 4.03
CA PHE A 66 -22.24 0.37 4.84
C PHE A 66 -22.37 1.03 6.22
#